data_AF-A0A377TPM7-F1
#
_entry.id   AF-A0A377TPM7-F1
#
_cell.length_a   1.000
_cell.length_b   1.000
_cell.length_c   1.000
_cell.angle_alpha   90.00
_cell.angle_beta   90.00
_cell.angle_gamma   90.00
#
_symmetry.space_group_name_H-M   'P 1'
#
loop_
_entity.id
_entity.type
_entity.pdbx_description
1 polymer ?
#
loop_
_entity_poly.entity_id
_entity_poly.type
_entity_poly.pdbx_seq_one_letter_code
_entity_poly.pdbx_strand_id
1 'polypeptide(L)'
;MVSARLLDRRLYPYAFVERNKVIANASANIIDLRWQGEPRRYIQIGTVMTEPDHRNKGLAGQLIHHILQDWQQEADAFFLFANPTTVDFYPKFGFTRSEEYQYIMPVSPRAGDFRKLDMDSPDDVALLRHYYEKSNPFSPLRVEHNFGLLMFYCSAFMKHFVYYSAKMRRWSSPCKTVRC
;
A
#
# COMPACT_ATOMS: atom_id res chain seq x y z
N MET A 1 23.93 5.07 1.35
CA MET A 1 22.47 4.96 1.12
C MET A 1 22.25 4.94 -0.38
N VAL A 2 21.46 3.99 -0.88
CA VAL A 2 21.10 3.94 -2.31
C VAL A 2 19.63 4.33 -2.43
N SER A 3 19.34 5.30 -3.30
CA SER A 3 17.99 5.71 -3.71
C SER A 3 17.91 5.57 -5.22
N ALA A 4 16.90 4.83 -5.71
CA ALA A 4 16.70 4.61 -7.14
C ALA A 4 15.36 5.25 -7.56
N ARG A 5 15.43 6.31 -8.37
CA ARG A 5 14.27 6.88 -9.07
C ARG A 5 14.22 6.28 -10.47
N LEU A 6 13.38 5.25 -10.69
CA LEU A 6 13.09 4.75 -12.03
C LEU A 6 11.82 5.46 -12.54
N LEU A 7 11.91 6.04 -13.73
CA LEU A 7 10.77 6.62 -14.45
C LEU A 7 9.70 5.52 -14.62
N ASP A 8 8.47 5.82 -14.20
CA ASP A 8 7.28 4.93 -14.08
C ASP A 8 7.11 4.13 -12.76
N ARG A 9 7.93 4.36 -11.73
CA ARG A 9 7.71 3.77 -10.40
C ARG A 9 7.22 4.79 -9.38
N ARG A 10 6.07 4.51 -8.74
CA ARG A 10 5.53 5.25 -7.59
C ARG A 10 6.09 4.80 -6.23
N LEU A 11 6.89 3.73 -6.23
CA LEU A 11 7.56 3.17 -5.07
C LEU A 11 9.07 3.45 -5.14
N TYR A 12 9.60 4.12 -4.13
CA TYR A 12 11.00 4.51 -4.03
C TYR A 12 11.66 3.81 -2.83
N PRO A 13 12.56 2.85 -3.06
CA PRO A 13 13.27 2.16 -1.99
C PRO A 13 14.45 3.00 -1.46
N TYR A 14 14.58 3.03 -0.14
CA TYR A 14 15.72 3.60 0.58
C TYR A 14 16.40 2.46 1.33
N ALA A 15 17.68 2.23 1.04
CA ALA A 15 18.41 1.10 1.62
C ALA A 15 19.81 1.47 2.08
N PHE A 16 20.22 0.82 3.18
CA PHE A 16 21.63 0.64 3.52
C PHE A 16 22.09 -0.69 2.95
N VAL A 17 23.22 -0.65 2.24
CA VAL A 17 23.82 -1.82 1.61
C VAL A 17 25.24 -1.96 2.15
N GLU A 18 25.57 -3.15 2.62
CA GLU A 18 26.91 -3.53 3.05
C GLU A 18 27.30 -4.82 2.35
N ARG A 19 28.47 -4.87 1.70
CA ARG A 19 28.99 -6.06 0.99
C ARG A 19 27.94 -6.70 0.06
N ASN A 20 27.24 -5.87 -0.72
CA ASN A 20 26.18 -6.29 -1.64
C ASN A 20 24.93 -6.94 -0.98
N LYS A 21 24.76 -6.78 0.34
CA LYS A 21 23.58 -7.20 1.10
C LYS A 21 22.82 -5.97 1.59
N VAL A 22 21.50 -5.95 1.39
CA VAL A 22 20.63 -4.94 2.00
C VAL A 22 20.52 -5.22 3.50
N ILE A 23 21.07 -4.32 4.33
CA ILE A 23 21.09 -4.47 5.80
C ILE A 23 19.96 -3.69 6.49
N ALA A 24 19.39 -2.69 5.81
CA ALA A 24 18.17 -2.02 6.24
C ALA A 24 17.44 -1.45 5.02
N ASN A 25 16.11 -1.44 5.08
CA ASN A 25 15.23 -0.99 4.01
C ASN A 25 14.04 -0.21 4.59
N ALA A 26 13.60 0.82 3.89
CA ALA A 26 12.29 1.45 4.00
C ALA A 26 11.92 1.98 2.62
N SER A 27 10.63 1.94 2.25
CA SER A 27 10.19 2.43 0.95
C SER A 27 9.16 3.54 1.11
N ALA A 28 9.30 4.59 0.32
CA ALA A 28 8.28 5.63 0.15
C ALA A 28 7.39 5.27 -1.04
N ASN A 29 6.09 5.11 -0.81
CA ASN A 29 5.11 4.86 -1.88
C ASN A 29 4.20 6.08 -2.03
N ILE A 30 4.18 6.68 -3.22
CA ILE A 30 3.33 7.83 -3.54
C ILE A 30 1.90 7.37 -3.74
N ILE A 31 1.01 7.87 -2.89
CA ILE A 31 -0.43 7.68 -2.97
C ILE A 31 -1.07 9.03 -3.34
N ASP A 32 -1.41 9.19 -4.62
CA ASP A 32 -2.28 10.29 -5.02
C ASP A 32 -3.73 9.88 -4.73
N LEU A 33 -4.49 10.79 -4.13
CA LEU A 33 -5.88 10.56 -3.80
C LEU A 33 -6.69 11.85 -3.97
N ARG A 34 -8.01 11.71 -4.01
CA ARG A 34 -8.95 12.83 -3.82
C ARG A 34 -9.67 12.66 -2.51
N TRP A 35 -9.68 13.71 -1.71
CA TRP A 35 -10.46 13.82 -0.50
C TRP A 35 -11.46 14.96 -0.65
N GLN A 36 -12.76 14.63 -0.64
CA GLN A 36 -13.84 15.59 -0.86
C GLN A 36 -13.68 16.40 -2.17
N GLY A 37 -13.16 15.76 -3.22
CA GLY A 37 -12.91 16.39 -4.52
C GLY A 37 -11.51 17.00 -4.67
N GLU A 38 -10.85 17.34 -3.57
CA GLU A 38 -9.54 17.98 -3.57
C GLU A 38 -8.41 16.95 -3.75
N PRO A 39 -7.47 17.18 -4.68
CA PRO A 39 -6.31 16.32 -4.82
C PRO A 39 -5.41 16.42 -3.59
N ARG A 40 -4.89 15.27 -3.15
CA ARG A 40 -3.88 15.15 -2.10
C ARG A 40 -2.82 14.15 -2.50
N ARG A 41 -1.60 14.36 -2.03
CA ARG A 41 -0.47 13.44 -2.18
C ARG A 41 -0.02 12.97 -0.81
N TYR A 42 -0.23 11.68 -0.53
CA TYR A 42 0.25 11.05 0.69
C TYR A 42 1.42 10.14 0.39
N ILE A 43 2.36 10.06 1.33
CA ILE A 43 3.50 9.13 1.24
C ILE A 43 3.29 8.02 2.26
N GLN A 44 3.08 6.81 1.76
CA GLN A 44 3.06 5.63 2.59
C GLN A 44 4.49 5.16 2.83
N ILE A 45 4.93 5.11 4.08
CA ILE A 45 6.18 4.45 4.46
C ILE A 45 5.88 2.97 4.71
N GLY A 46 6.53 2.10 3.93
CA GLY A 46 6.30 0.66 3.97
C GLY A 46 7.59 -0.14 3.93
N THR A 47 7.47 -1.46 4.14
CA THR A 47 8.58 -2.42 4.05
C THR A 47 9.78 -2.09 4.96
N VAL A 48 9.54 -1.39 6.07
CA VAL A 48 10.59 -1.00 7.04
C VAL A 48 11.14 -2.25 7.70
N MET A 49 12.39 -2.59 7.40
CA MET A 49 13.06 -3.78 7.89
C MET A 49 14.53 -3.47 8.17
N THR A 50 15.06 -4.06 9.23
CA THR A 50 16.50 -4.06 9.52
C THR A 50 16.94 -5.48 9.80
N GLU A 51 18.01 -5.87 9.13
CA GLU A 51 18.65 -7.17 9.26
C GLU A 51 19.01 -7.43 10.74
N PRO A 52 18.77 -8.64 11.28
CA PRO A 52 18.88 -8.91 12.73
C PRO A 52 20.16 -8.42 13.39
N ASP A 53 21.33 -8.65 12.78
CA ASP A 53 22.65 -8.29 13.32
C ASP A 53 22.96 -6.78 13.16
N HIS A 54 22.07 -6.06 12.50
CA HIS A 54 22.15 -4.63 12.21
C HIS A 54 21.08 -3.82 12.92
N ARG A 55 20.22 -4.46 13.73
CA ARG A 55 19.21 -3.79 14.56
C ARG A 55 19.85 -2.93 15.64
N ASN A 56 19.08 -1.99 16.17
CA ASN A 56 19.49 -1.06 17.25
C ASN A 56 20.67 -0.13 16.93
N LYS A 57 21.11 -0.08 15.66
CA LYS A 57 22.14 0.85 15.16
C LYS A 57 21.58 2.16 14.59
N GLY A 58 20.27 2.40 14.76
CA GLY A 58 19.59 3.59 14.24
C GLY A 58 19.30 3.60 12.73
N LEU A 59 19.64 2.53 11.99
CA LEU A 59 19.51 2.47 10.53
C LEU A 59 18.09 2.75 10.02
N ALA A 60 17.07 2.10 10.60
CA ALA A 60 15.68 2.34 10.23
C ALA A 60 15.26 3.80 10.45
N GLY A 61 15.74 4.43 11.54
CA GLY A 61 15.43 5.83 11.82
C GLY A 61 16.06 6.78 10.83
N GLN A 62 17.31 6.51 10.42
CA GLN A 62 17.98 7.28 9.37
C GLN A 62 17.22 7.19 8.04
N LEU A 63 16.75 6.00 7.66
CA LEU A 63 15.95 5.83 6.43
C LEU A 63 14.63 6.60 6.49
N ILE A 64 13.92 6.58 7.62
CA ILE A 64 12.68 7.36 7.79
C ILE A 64 12.96 8.85 7.71
N HIS A 65 14.00 9.35 8.39
CA HIS A 65 14.36 10.77 8.29
C HIS A 65 14.67 11.19 6.85
N HIS A 66 15.38 10.37 6.09
CA HIS A 66 15.65 10.65 4.67
C HIS A 66 14.37 10.67 3.83
N ILE A 67 13.44 9.73 4.05
CA ILE A 67 12.14 9.76 3.37
C ILE A 67 11.37 11.03 3.72
N LEU A 68 11.32 11.43 4.99
CA LEU A 68 10.65 12.67 5.39
C LEU A 68 11.27 13.88 4.72
N GLN A 69 12.60 13.99 4.72
CA GLN A 69 13.34 15.10 4.10
C GLN A 69 13.08 15.21 2.59
N ASP A 70 13.09 14.08 1.88
CA ASP A 70 12.93 14.05 0.43
C ASP A 70 11.51 14.43 -0.02
N TRP A 71 10.50 14.16 0.81
CA TRP A 71 9.09 14.26 0.40
C TRP A 71 8.27 15.33 1.14
N GLN A 72 8.79 15.92 2.22
CA GLN A 72 8.03 16.87 3.06
C GLN A 72 7.50 18.11 2.33
N GLN A 73 8.13 18.52 1.23
CA GLN A 73 7.69 19.67 0.43
C GLN A 73 6.63 19.29 -0.62
N GLU A 74 6.52 18.00 -0.96
CA GLU A 74 5.63 17.50 -2.02
C GLU A 74 4.42 16.74 -1.45
N ALA A 75 4.46 16.36 -0.18
CA ALA A 75 3.45 15.52 0.47
C ALA A 75 2.54 16.33 1.40
N ASP A 76 1.23 16.11 1.30
CA ASP A 76 0.25 16.61 2.26
C ASP A 76 0.31 15.85 3.59
N ALA A 77 0.69 14.57 3.55
CA ALA A 77 0.77 13.72 4.74
C ALA A 77 1.69 12.51 4.54
N PHE A 78 2.17 11.98 5.66
CA PHE A 78 2.88 10.70 5.74
C PHE A 78 2.07 9.74 6.58
N PHE A 79 2.03 8.46 6.18
CA PHE A 79 1.37 7.43 6.97
C PHE A 79 2.08 6.09 6.84
N LEU A 80 1.83 5.22 7.81
CA LEU A 80 2.34 3.85 7.84
C LEU A 80 1.46 2.98 8.72
N PHE A 81 1.49 1.67 8.45
CA PHE A 81 0.88 0.67 9.34
C PHE A 81 1.97 0.10 10.22
N ALA A 82 1.96 0.46 11.50
CA ALA A 82 2.92 -0.05 12.47
C ALA A 82 2.51 -1.46 12.93
N ASN A 83 3.47 -2.38 13.05
CA ASN A 83 3.24 -3.62 13.76
C ASN A 83 3.07 -3.32 15.25
N PRO A 84 2.28 -4.12 16.01
CA PRO A 84 2.10 -3.92 17.46
C PRO A 84 3.43 -3.82 18.23
N THR A 85 4.45 -4.56 17.80
CA THR A 85 5.79 -4.56 18.41
C THR A 85 6.65 -3.34 18.06
N THR A 86 6.19 -2.49 17.14
CA THR A 86 6.94 -1.33 16.62
C THR A 86 6.20 -0.02 16.79
N VAL A 87 5.06 -0.03 17.48
CA VAL A 87 4.17 1.14 17.59
C VAL A 87 4.82 2.31 18.35
N ASP A 88 5.75 2.04 19.27
CA ASP A 88 6.51 3.05 20.01
C ASP A 88 7.72 3.60 19.25
N PHE A 89 8.04 3.04 18.07
CA PHE A 89 9.17 3.48 17.27
C PHE A 89 8.88 4.76 16.51
N TYR A 90 7.69 4.86 15.90
CA TYR A 90 7.34 5.92 14.96
C TYR A 90 7.06 7.31 15.57
N PRO A 91 6.56 7.44 16.83
CA PRO A 91 6.40 8.75 17.46
C PRO A 91 7.69 9.58 17.54
N LYS A 92 8.86 8.92 17.52
CA LYS A 92 10.18 9.57 17.52
C LYS A 92 10.43 10.42 16.26
N PHE A 93 9.67 10.20 15.19
CA PHE A 93 9.76 10.93 13.93
C PHE A 93 8.58 11.89 13.70
N GLY A 94 7.75 12.13 14.74
CA GLY A 94 6.60 13.03 14.65
C GLY A 94 5.30 12.36 14.20
N PHE A 95 5.27 11.03 14.05
CA PHE A 95 4.02 10.31 13.75
C PHE A 95 3.11 10.25 14.99
N THR A 96 1.82 10.51 14.79
CA THR A 96 0.79 10.29 15.80
C THR A 96 0.06 8.98 15.54
N ARG A 97 -0.43 8.34 16.60
CA ARG A 97 -1.27 7.15 16.46
C ARG A 97 -2.66 7.57 15.98
N SER A 98 -3.23 6.79 15.07
CA SER A 98 -4.62 6.89 14.63
C SER A 98 -5.28 5.53 14.79
N GLU A 99 -6.58 5.53 15.07
CA GLU A 99 -7.38 4.30 15.07
C GLU A 99 -7.58 3.83 13.63
N GLU A 100 -7.37 2.53 13.37
CA GLU A 100 -7.73 1.91 12.08
C GLU A 100 -9.18 1.42 12.18
N TYR A 101 -10.05 1.90 11.28
CA TYR A 101 -11.42 1.42 11.23
C TYR A 101 -11.54 0.27 10.24
N GLN A 102 -11.99 -0.89 10.71
CA GLN A 102 -12.29 -2.04 9.87
C GLN A 102 -13.80 -2.30 9.83
N TYR A 103 -14.39 -2.24 8.64
CA TYR A 103 -15.77 -2.65 8.44
C TYR A 103 -15.83 -4.16 8.18
N ILE A 104 -16.63 -4.86 8.99
CA ILE A 104 -16.91 -6.29 8.84
C ILE A 104 -18.41 -6.44 8.65
N MET A 105 -18.82 -7.06 7.55
CA MET A 105 -20.21 -7.40 7.28
C MET A 105 -20.37 -8.92 7.30
N PRO A 106 -21.27 -9.48 8.13
CA PRO A 106 -21.59 -10.89 8.05
C PRO A 106 -22.24 -11.17 6.69
N VAL A 107 -21.70 -12.14 5.96
CA VAL A 107 -22.26 -12.59 4.69
C VAL A 107 -22.72 -14.04 4.84
N SER A 108 -23.97 -14.31 4.49
CA SER A 108 -24.48 -15.68 4.40
C SER A 108 -24.11 -16.27 3.04
N PRO A 109 -23.59 -17.51 2.97
CA PRO A 109 -23.37 -18.18 1.70
C PRO A 109 -24.65 -18.19 0.87
N ARG A 110 -24.56 -17.67 -0.35
CA ARG A 110 -25.63 -17.72 -1.34
C ARG A 110 -25.04 -18.19 -2.65
N ALA A 111 -25.80 -19.00 -3.38
CA ALA A 111 -25.44 -19.35 -4.74
C ALA A 111 -25.29 -18.05 -5.56
N GLY A 112 -24.15 -17.89 -6.20
CA GLY A 112 -23.80 -16.71 -6.98
C GLY A 112 -23.00 -17.13 -8.21
N ASP A 113 -22.84 -16.19 -9.14
CA ASP A 113 -22.08 -16.37 -10.38
C ASP A 113 -20.61 -15.94 -10.22
N PHE A 114 -20.10 -15.95 -8.99
CA PHE A 114 -18.73 -15.57 -8.71
C PHE A 114 -17.77 -16.61 -9.31
N ARG A 115 -16.96 -16.19 -10.27
CA ARG A 115 -15.79 -16.96 -10.70
C ARG A 115 -14.54 -16.41 -10.05
N LYS A 116 -13.62 -17.30 -9.69
CA LYS A 116 -12.26 -16.91 -9.30
C LYS A 116 -11.53 -16.36 -10.52
N LEU A 117 -10.82 -15.25 -10.35
CA LEU A 117 -9.94 -14.72 -11.37
C LEU A 117 -8.57 -15.38 -11.27
N ASP A 118 -7.97 -15.63 -12.43
CA ASP A 118 -6.57 -16.04 -12.56
C ASP A 118 -5.69 -14.80 -12.69
N MET A 119 -4.92 -14.49 -11.64
CA MET A 119 -4.05 -13.31 -11.62
C MET A 119 -2.77 -13.48 -12.44
N ASP A 120 -2.53 -14.66 -13.00
CA ASP A 120 -1.48 -14.90 -13.98
C ASP A 120 -2.02 -14.71 -15.44
N SER A 121 -3.34 -14.56 -15.63
CA SER A 121 -3.97 -14.30 -16.93
C SER A 121 -4.09 -12.79 -17.24
N PRO A 122 -3.56 -12.31 -18.38
CA PRO A 122 -3.67 -10.90 -18.77
C PRO A 122 -5.11 -10.38 -18.88
N ASP A 123 -6.06 -11.22 -19.34
CA ASP A 123 -7.46 -10.84 -19.50
C ASP A 123 -8.15 -10.62 -18.15
N ASP A 124 -7.84 -11.46 -17.17
CA ASP A 124 -8.38 -11.35 -15.81
C ASP A 124 -7.78 -10.16 -15.06
N VAL A 125 -6.50 -9.88 -15.27
CA VAL A 125 -5.85 -8.66 -14.76
C VAL A 125 -6.44 -7.41 -15.39
N ALA A 126 -6.73 -7.42 -16.70
CA ALA A 126 -7.40 -6.32 -17.39
C ALA A 126 -8.83 -6.10 -16.86
N LEU A 127 -9.56 -7.19 -16.59
CA LEU A 127 -10.89 -7.14 -15.99
C LEU A 127 -10.85 -6.52 -14.58
N LEU A 128 -9.89 -6.93 -13.75
CA LEU A 128 -9.68 -6.35 -12.42
C LEU A 128 -9.38 -4.84 -12.52
N ARG A 129 -8.46 -4.45 -13.43
CA ARG A 129 -8.12 -3.04 -13.68
C ARG A 129 -9.34 -2.21 -14.06
N HIS A 130 -10.12 -2.70 -15.02
CA HIS A 130 -11.30 -1.99 -15.53
C HIS A 130 -12.30 -1.63 -14.43
N TYR A 131 -12.50 -2.51 -13.45
CA TYR A 131 -13.38 -2.23 -12.32
C TYR A 131 -12.71 -1.49 -11.17
N TYR A 132 -11.40 -1.68 -10.96
CA TYR A 132 -10.65 -0.89 -9.99
C TYR A 132 -10.68 0.60 -10.33
N GLU A 133 -10.50 0.95 -11.60
CA GLU A 133 -10.46 2.35 -12.07
C GLU A 133 -11.79 3.09 -11.92
N LYS A 134 -12.91 2.37 -11.91
CA LYS A 134 -14.25 2.95 -11.65
C LYS A 134 -14.36 3.53 -10.24
N SER A 135 -13.54 3.06 -9.29
CA SER A 135 -13.58 3.46 -7.87
C SER A 135 -14.96 3.27 -7.22
N ASN A 136 -15.08 3.65 -5.94
CA ASN A 136 -16.36 3.73 -5.24
C ASN A 136 -16.96 5.14 -5.40
N PRO A 137 -18.08 5.33 -6.13
CA PRO A 137 -18.69 6.65 -6.32
C PRO A 137 -19.31 7.24 -5.05
N PHE A 138 -19.48 6.43 -4.00
CA PHE A 138 -20.05 6.85 -2.72
C PHE A 138 -18.97 7.17 -1.67
N SER A 139 -17.68 7.09 -2.02
CA SER A 139 -16.59 7.40 -1.10
C SER A 139 -16.09 8.82 -1.31
N PRO A 140 -16.02 9.67 -0.27
CA PRO A 140 -15.36 10.97 -0.37
C PRO A 140 -13.84 10.83 -0.56
N LEU A 141 -13.30 9.65 -0.27
CA LEU A 141 -11.90 9.29 -0.49
C LEU A 141 -11.77 8.39 -1.73
N ARG A 142 -11.02 8.85 -2.74
CA ARG A 142 -10.69 8.06 -3.93
C ARG A 142 -9.18 8.00 -4.10
N VAL A 143 -8.62 6.80 -4.08
CA VAL A 143 -7.21 6.60 -4.45
C VAL A 143 -7.10 6.59 -5.97
N GLU A 144 -6.11 7.31 -6.50
CA GLU A 144 -5.85 7.44 -7.94
C GLU A 144 -4.53 6.77 -8.31
N HIS A 145 -4.47 6.21 -9.53
CA HIS A 145 -3.22 5.68 -10.13
C HIS A 145 -2.47 4.63 -9.29
N ASN A 146 -3.16 3.91 -8.40
CA ASN A 146 -2.54 2.99 -7.42
C ASN A 146 -2.74 1.49 -7.77
N PHE A 147 -3.04 1.19 -9.04
CA PHE A 147 -3.23 -0.20 -9.49
C PHE A 147 -1.97 -1.04 -9.28
N GLY A 148 -0.77 -0.45 -9.36
CA GLY A 148 0.49 -1.14 -9.07
C GLY A 148 0.55 -1.68 -7.63
N LEU A 149 0.07 -0.92 -6.65
CA LEU A 149 0.02 -1.39 -5.26
C LEU A 149 -1.03 -2.48 -5.07
N LEU A 150 -2.18 -2.40 -5.75
CA LEU A 150 -3.15 -3.49 -5.77
C LEU A 150 -2.50 -4.77 -6.31
N MET A 151 -1.82 -4.66 -7.45
CA MET A 151 -1.17 -5.80 -8.09
C MET A 151 -0.03 -6.38 -7.26
N PHE A 152 0.69 -5.58 -6.46
CA PHE A 152 1.69 -6.12 -5.52
C PHE A 152 1.10 -7.17 -4.58
N TYR A 153 -0.17 -7.03 -4.17
CA TYR A 153 -0.86 -8.01 -3.33
C TYR A 153 -1.50 -9.12 -4.17
N CYS A 154 -2.21 -8.74 -5.24
CA CYS A 154 -2.98 -9.66 -6.07
C CYS A 154 -2.12 -10.59 -6.94
N SER A 155 -0.87 -10.26 -7.24
CA SER A 155 0.06 -11.19 -7.90
C SER A 155 0.81 -12.10 -6.93
N ALA A 156 0.75 -11.81 -5.63
CA ALA A 156 1.47 -12.53 -4.59
C ALA A 156 0.51 -13.34 -3.72
N PHE A 157 0.51 -13.12 -2.40
CA PHE A 157 -0.22 -13.94 -1.45
C PHE A 157 -1.75 -13.78 -1.52
N MET A 158 -2.27 -12.71 -2.14
CA MET A 158 -3.72 -12.52 -2.32
C MET A 158 -4.25 -13.09 -3.64
N LYS A 159 -3.40 -13.66 -4.50
CA LYS A 159 -3.77 -14.09 -5.85
C LYS A 159 -4.95 -15.07 -5.91
N HIS A 160 -5.13 -15.84 -4.85
CA HIS A 160 -6.16 -16.87 -4.78
C HIS A 160 -7.52 -16.39 -4.29
N PHE A 161 -7.67 -15.09 -4.03
CA PHE A 161 -8.86 -14.58 -3.40
C PHE A 161 -9.58 -13.48 -4.19
N VAL A 162 -9.26 -13.32 -5.47
CA VAL A 162 -9.95 -12.35 -6.33
C VAL A 162 -11.07 -13.05 -7.09
N TYR A 163 -12.29 -12.51 -6.99
CA TYR A 163 -13.48 -13.09 -7.61
C TYR A 163 -14.26 -12.03 -8.40
N TYR A 164 -14.94 -12.46 -9.45
CA TYR A 164 -15.75 -11.63 -10.32
C TYR A 164 -17.16 -12.19 -10.52
N SER A 165 -18.18 -11.34 -10.46
CA SER A 165 -19.57 -11.66 -10.81
C SER A 165 -19.99 -10.85 -12.04
N ALA A 166 -20.43 -11.55 -13.09
CA ALA A 166 -20.93 -10.93 -14.31
C ALA A 166 -22.27 -10.22 -14.08
N LYS A 167 -23.15 -10.82 -13.26
CA LYS A 167 -24.47 -10.27 -12.89
C LYS A 167 -24.34 -8.97 -12.11
N MET A 168 -23.45 -8.91 -11.13
CA MET A 168 -23.27 -7.70 -10.32
C MET A 168 -22.37 -6.67 -11.00
N ARG A 169 -21.61 -7.07 -12.04
CA ARG A 169 -20.59 -6.24 -12.69
C ARG A 169 -19.66 -5.63 -11.65
N ARG A 170 -19.22 -6.44 -10.67
CA ARG A 170 -18.35 -6.07 -9.54
C ARG A 170 -17.38 -7.22 -9.23
N TRP A 171 -16.25 -6.89 -8.61
CA TRP A 171 -15.28 -7.86 -8.09
C TRP A 171 -15.23 -7.78 -6.56
N SER A 172 -14.77 -8.86 -5.93
CA SER A 172 -14.45 -8.91 -4.51
C SER A 172 -13.03 -9.48 -4.33
N SER A 173 -12.28 -8.90 -3.40
CA SER A 173 -11.07 -9.49 -2.82
C SER A 173 -11.28 -9.67 -1.32
N PRO A 174 -10.43 -10.43 -0.60
CA PRO A 174 -10.41 -10.37 0.85
C PRO A 174 -10.20 -8.92 1.23
N CYS A 175 -11.04 -8.49 2.15
CA CYS A 175 -11.11 -7.14 2.63
C CYS A 175 -9.71 -6.53 2.90
N LYS A 176 -9.32 -5.59 2.04
CA LYS A 176 -8.75 -4.30 2.43
C LYS A 176 -9.38 -3.25 1.52
N THR A 177 -10.71 -3.17 1.55
CA THR A 177 -11.43 -1.97 1.12
C THR A 177 -10.79 -0.81 1.85
N VAL A 178 -10.34 0.21 1.11
CA VAL A 178 -9.72 1.47 1.55
C VAL A 178 -9.61 1.57 3.08
N ARG A 179 -8.40 1.28 3.59
CA ARG A 179 -8.03 1.55 4.98
C ARG A 179 -7.99 3.07 5.13
N CYS A 180 -9.09 3.65 5.58
CA CYS A 180 -9.12 4.98 6.19
C CYS A 180 -8.67 4.84 7.64
#